data_AF-A0A2R6M3E3-F1
#
_entry.id   AF-A0A2R6M3E3-F1
#
_cell.length_a   1.000
_cell.length_b   1.000
_cell.length_c   1.000
_cell.angle_alpha   90.00
_cell.angle_beta   90.00
_cell.angle_gamma   90.00
#
_symmetry.space_group_name_H-M   'P 1'
#
loop_
_entity.id
_entity.type
_entity.pdbx_description
1 polymer ?
#
loop_
_entity_poly.entity_id
_entity_poly.type
_entity_poly.pdbx_seq_one_letter_code
_entity_poly.pdbx_strand_id
1 'polypeptide(L)'
;MSERVVRRVGVVILAVNVALVVAKGLVWWTTGSLAVGSEAVNSLADSAYSVVILAGLYLTTRPPDFSHPHGHERIEPFVSLFIALGVFAAGGTVLWRAATAVLTGNVTVPTGSSAVLVL
;
A
#
# COMPACT_ATOMS: atom_id res chain seq x y z
N MET A 1 1.59 -18.89 -16.12
CA MET A 1 2.02 -18.97 -14.70
C MET A 1 0.92 -19.71 -13.94
N SER A 2 1.23 -20.72 -13.11
CA SER A 2 0.17 -21.45 -12.41
C SER A 2 -0.46 -20.58 -11.33
N GLU A 3 -1.79 -20.53 -11.24
CA GLU A 3 -2.54 -19.74 -10.23
C GLU A 3 -2.06 -20.02 -8.80
N ARG A 4 -1.63 -21.25 -8.54
CA ARG A 4 -1.07 -21.68 -7.25
C ARG A 4 0.24 -20.96 -6.91
N VAL A 5 1.09 -20.65 -7.91
CA VAL A 5 2.35 -19.92 -7.70
C VAL A 5 2.07 -18.46 -7.40
N VAL A 6 1.15 -17.82 -8.16
CA VAL A 6 0.78 -16.42 -7.93
C VAL A 6 0.19 -16.22 -6.53
N ARG A 7 -0.68 -17.14 -6.09
CA ARG A 7 -1.26 -17.09 -4.74
C ARG A 7 -0.22 -17.31 -3.64
N ARG A 8 0.72 -18.24 -3.81
CA ARG A 8 1.81 -18.47 -2.84
C ARG A 8 2.72 -17.24 -2.72
N VAL A 9 3.12 -16.67 -3.85
CA VAL A 9 3.95 -15.47 -3.89
C VAL A 9 3.24 -14.31 -3.19
N GLY A 10 1.95 -14.09 -3.48
CA GLY A 10 1.17 -13.04 -2.80
C GLY A 10 1.10 -13.21 -1.28
N VAL A 11 0.89 -14.44 -0.78
CA VAL A 11 0.86 -14.71 0.67
C VAL A 11 2.23 -14.47 1.31
N VAL A 12 3.32 -14.86 0.66
CA VAL A 12 4.68 -14.58 1.15
C VAL A 12 4.94 -13.07 1.20
N ILE A 13 4.59 -12.34 0.14
CA ILE A 13 4.73 -10.88 0.09
C ILE A 13 3.95 -10.22 1.23
N LEU A 14 2.69 -10.63 1.45
CA LEU A 14 1.88 -10.10 2.54
C LEU A 14 2.51 -10.39 3.91
N ALA A 15 2.99 -11.62 4.14
CA ALA A 15 3.63 -11.99 5.40
C ALA A 15 4.91 -11.17 5.67
N VAL A 16 5.73 -10.95 4.63
CA VAL A 16 6.94 -10.12 4.72
C VAL A 16 6.59 -8.66 5.01
N ASN A 17 5.60 -8.09 4.31
CA ASN A 17 5.17 -6.71 4.53
C ASN A 17 4.61 -6.50 5.94
N VAL A 18 3.79 -7.43 6.44
CA VAL A 18 3.29 -7.38 7.83
C VAL A 18 4.44 -7.48 8.84
N ALA A 19 5.40 -8.37 8.61
CA ALA A 19 6.58 -8.48 9.48
C ALA A 19 7.39 -7.17 9.50
N LEU A 20 7.55 -6.51 8.34
CA LEU A 20 8.22 -5.21 8.23
C LEU A 20 7.47 -4.11 8.97
N VAL A 21 6.13 -4.07 8.88
CA VAL A 21 5.30 -3.12 9.64
C VAL A 21 5.50 -3.29 11.15
N VAL A 22 5.47 -4.54 11.64
CA VAL A 22 5.67 -4.81 13.06
C VAL A 22 7.08 -4.43 13.51
N ALA A 23 8.11 -4.82 12.76
CA ALA A 23 9.49 -4.50 13.08
C ALA A 23 9.74 -2.99 13.12
N LYS A 24 9.32 -2.26 12.08
CA LYS A 24 9.47 -0.81 12.01
C LYS A 24 8.63 -0.09 13.06
N GLY A 25 7.42 -0.58 13.35
CA GLY A 25 6.55 -0.04 14.40
C GLY A 25 7.17 -0.19 15.79
N LEU A 26 7.81 -1.33 16.08
CA LEU A 26 8.55 -1.54 17.33
C LEU A 26 9.75 -0.58 17.43
N VAL A 27 10.54 -0.44 16.37
CA VAL A 27 11.68 0.49 16.35
C VAL A 27 11.21 1.94 16.47
N TRP A 28 10.09 2.30 15.85
CA TRP A 28 9.49 3.61 16.00
C TRP A 28 9.06 3.87 17.44
N TRP A 29 8.42 2.90 18.11
CA TRP A 29 8.01 3.00 19.50
C TRP A 29 9.20 3.20 20.45
N THR A 30 10.31 2.49 20.23
CA THR A 30 11.49 2.61 21.08
C THR A 30 12.31 3.87 20.80
N THR A 31 12.31 4.36 19.57
CA THR A 31 13.19 5.46 19.13
C THR A 31 12.48 6.83 19.10
N GLY A 32 11.15 6.84 18.95
CA GLY A 32 10.36 8.05 18.72
C GLY A 32 10.67 8.76 17.39
N SER A 33 11.42 8.13 16.49
CA SER A 33 11.91 8.76 15.25
C SER A 33 10.82 8.90 14.20
N LEU A 34 10.52 10.13 13.80
CA LEU A 34 9.55 10.43 12.74
C LEU A 34 9.95 9.84 11.38
N ALA A 35 11.25 9.71 11.10
CA ALA A 35 11.73 9.05 9.88
C ALA A 35 11.41 7.55 9.88
N VAL A 36 11.59 6.88 11.03
CA VAL A 36 11.22 5.45 11.15
C VAL A 36 9.70 5.28 11.15
N GLY A 37 8.96 6.22 11.74
CA GLY A 37 7.50 6.28 11.66
C GLY A 37 6.99 6.39 10.21
N SER A 38 7.58 7.27 9.40
CA SER A 38 7.32 7.38 7.95
C SER A 38 7.48 6.05 7.25
N GLU A 39 8.60 5.39 7.53
CA GLU A 39 8.99 4.15 6.88
C GLU A 39 8.09 2.98 7.33
N ALA A 40 7.53 3.05 8.55
CA ALA A 40 6.54 2.11 9.07
C ALA A 40 5.16 2.31 8.40
N VAL A 41 4.71 3.55 8.22
CA VAL A 41 3.46 3.88 7.51
C VAL A 41 3.55 3.46 6.04
N ASN A 42 4.68 3.69 5.38
CA ASN A 42 4.91 3.22 4.01
C ASN A 42 4.75 1.69 3.90
N SER A 43 5.39 0.92 4.78
CA SER A 43 5.22 -0.55 4.78
C SER A 43 3.80 -1.00 5.13
N LEU A 44 3.02 -0.18 5.84
CA LEU A 44 1.61 -0.44 6.11
C LEU A 44 0.77 -0.25 4.84
N ALA A 45 1.07 0.78 4.04
CA ALA A 45 0.47 0.95 2.72
C ALA A 45 0.81 -0.22 1.78
N ASP A 46 2.06 -0.69 1.77
CA ASP A 46 2.49 -1.85 0.99
C ASP A 46 1.77 -3.15 1.43
N SER A 47 1.54 -3.31 2.73
CA SER A 47 0.75 -4.41 3.28
C SER A 47 -0.70 -4.35 2.80
N ALA A 48 -1.33 -3.17 2.86
CA ALA A 48 -2.69 -2.95 2.38
C ALA A 48 -2.80 -3.25 0.87
N TYR A 49 -1.82 -2.80 0.09
CA TYR A 49 -1.75 -3.08 -1.35
C TYR A 49 -1.64 -4.59 -1.63
N SER A 50 -0.81 -5.30 -0.85
CA SER A 50 -0.66 -6.76 -0.95
C SER A 50 -1.97 -7.50 -0.67
N VAL A 51 -2.77 -7.03 0.29
CA VAL A 51 -4.12 -7.56 0.56
C VAL A 51 -5.05 -7.33 -0.62
N VAL A 52 -5.05 -6.12 -1.19
CA VAL A 52 -5.89 -5.78 -2.35
C VAL A 52 -5.55 -6.65 -3.56
N ILE A 53 -4.25 -6.86 -3.84
CA ILE A 53 -3.81 -7.77 -4.91
C ILE A 53 -4.30 -9.19 -4.65
N LEU A 54 -4.12 -9.71 -3.44
CA LEU A 54 -4.55 -11.07 -3.08
C LEU A 54 -6.07 -11.23 -3.20
N ALA A 55 -6.83 -10.22 -2.80
CA ALA A 55 -8.28 -10.18 -2.93
C ALA A 55 -8.71 -10.13 -4.41
N GLY A 56 -8.05 -9.30 -5.22
CA GLY A 56 -8.27 -9.20 -6.66
C GLY A 56 -8.00 -10.54 -7.36
N LEU A 57 -6.86 -11.18 -7.06
CA LEU A 57 -6.52 -12.51 -7.58
C LEU A 57 -7.54 -13.57 -7.17
N TYR A 58 -8.01 -13.52 -5.93
CA TYR A 58 -9.05 -14.45 -5.48
C TYR A 58 -10.38 -14.21 -6.20
N LEU A 59 -10.72 -12.96 -6.52
CA LEU A 59 -11.93 -12.62 -7.28
C LEU A 59 -11.83 -13.03 -8.75
N THR A 60 -10.67 -12.85 -9.40
CA THR A 60 -10.46 -13.19 -10.81
C THR A 60 -10.31 -14.69 -11.05
N THR A 61 -9.86 -15.44 -10.04
CA THR A 61 -9.78 -16.93 -10.10
C THR A 61 -11.08 -17.62 -9.67
N ARG A 62 -12.15 -16.88 -9.34
CA ARG A 62 -13.45 -17.47 -9.02
C ARG A 62 -14.14 -17.99 -10.30
N PRO A 63 -14.71 -19.20 -10.25
CA PRO A 63 -15.46 -19.76 -11.38
C PRO A 63 -16.68 -18.90 -11.70
N PRO A 64 -17.13 -18.86 -12.97
CA PRO A 64 -18.29 -18.09 -13.40
C PRO A 64 -19.54 -18.45 -12.59
N ASP A 65 -20.29 -17.44 -12.14
CA ASP A 65 -21.56 -17.63 -11.43
C ASP A 65 -22.76 -17.25 -12.32
N PHE A 66 -23.97 -17.58 -11.87
CA PHE A 66 -25.21 -17.30 -12.60
C PHE A 66 -25.53 -15.80 -12.74
N SER A 67 -24.89 -14.91 -11.96
CA SER A 67 -25.05 -13.46 -12.05
C SER A 67 -24.12 -12.80 -13.08
N HIS A 68 -22.99 -13.45 -13.41
CA HIS A 68 -22.02 -13.01 -14.42
C HIS A 68 -21.70 -14.15 -15.41
N PRO A 69 -22.57 -14.40 -16.41
CA PRO A 69 -22.43 -15.48 -17.39
C PRO A 69 -21.19 -15.37 -18.28
N HIS A 70 -20.61 -14.16 -18.38
CA HIS A 70 -19.38 -13.87 -19.14
C HIS A 70 -18.10 -13.87 -18.29
N GLY A 71 -18.17 -14.19 -16.98
CA GLY A 71 -17.03 -14.22 -16.08
C GLY A 71 -16.70 -12.89 -15.38
N HIS A 72 -16.09 -12.96 -14.20
CA HIS A 72 -15.65 -11.80 -13.39
C HIS A 72 -14.31 -11.20 -13.85
N GLU A 73 -13.74 -11.76 -14.92
CA GLU A 73 -12.40 -11.49 -15.45
C GLU A 73 -12.25 -10.03 -15.93
N ARG A 74 -13.36 -9.40 -16.35
CA ARG A 74 -13.37 -8.04 -16.91
C ARG A 74 -13.24 -6.91 -15.89
N ILE A 75 -13.26 -7.20 -14.59
CA ILE A 75 -13.15 -6.18 -13.55
C ILE A 75 -11.70 -5.86 -13.19
N GLU A 76 -10.76 -6.73 -13.56
CA GLU A 76 -9.33 -6.60 -13.25
C GLU A 76 -8.70 -5.28 -13.75
N PRO A 77 -9.01 -4.78 -14.96
CA PRO A 77 -8.52 -3.47 -15.40
C PRO A 77 -9.07 -2.31 -14.57
N PHE A 78 -10.33 -2.40 -14.11
CA PHE A 78 -10.94 -1.36 -13.28
C PHE A 78 -10.35 -1.32 -11.87
N VAL A 79 -10.11 -2.49 -11.27
CA VAL A 79 -9.43 -2.61 -9.97
C VAL A 79 -8.00 -2.07 -10.09
N SER A 80 -7.29 -2.43 -11.17
CA SER A 80 -5.93 -1.95 -11.43
C SER A 80 -5.89 -0.43 -11.65
N LEU A 81 -6.88 0.13 -12.35
CA LEU A 81 -7.01 1.57 -12.55
C LEU A 81 -7.25 2.31 -11.22
N PHE A 82 -8.13 1.78 -10.36
CA PHE A 82 -8.40 2.37 -9.06
C PHE A 82 -7.16 2.41 -8.17
N ILE A 83 -6.41 1.31 -8.14
CA ILE A 83 -5.12 1.21 -7.46
C ILE A 83 -4.13 2.24 -8.02
N ALA A 84 -3.98 2.30 -9.34
CA ALA A 84 -3.04 3.19 -10.01
C ALA A 84 -3.33 4.66 -9.69
N LEU A 85 -4.61 5.05 -9.66
CA LEU A 85 -5.04 6.39 -9.26
C LEU A 85 -4.70 6.68 -7.79
N GLY A 86 -4.87 5.70 -6.89
CA GLY A 86 -4.49 5.84 -5.48
C GLY A 86 -2.98 6.07 -5.30
N VAL A 87 -2.16 5.28 -5.97
CA VAL A 87 -0.69 5.43 -5.95
C VAL A 87 -0.26 6.76 -6.58
N PHE A 88 -0.89 7.16 -7.69
CA PHE A 88 -0.59 8.43 -8.35
C PHE A 88 -0.92 9.63 -7.45
N ALA A 89 -2.07 9.60 -6.78
CA ALA A 89 -2.46 10.65 -5.83
C ALA A 89 -1.48 10.72 -4.65
N ALA A 90 -1.12 9.58 -4.05
CA ALA A 90 -0.15 9.52 -2.95
C ALA A 90 1.24 10.03 -3.37
N GLY A 91 1.74 9.62 -4.55
CA GLY A 91 3.00 10.13 -5.08
C GLY A 91 2.95 11.64 -5.34
N GLY A 92 1.82 12.15 -5.85
CA GLY A 92 1.61 13.58 -6.09
C GLY A 92 1.64 14.41 -4.81
N THR A 93 1.04 13.93 -3.71
CA THR A 93 1.08 14.64 -2.42
C THR A 93 2.48 14.68 -1.82
N VAL A 94 3.24 13.57 -1.91
CA VAL A 94 4.64 13.52 -1.48
C VAL A 94 5.48 14.49 -2.30
N LEU A 95 5.33 14.50 -3.62
CA LEU A 95 6.09 15.38 -4.51
C LEU A 95 5.78 16.86 -4.27
N TRP A 96 4.50 17.20 -4.06
CA TRP A 96 4.09 18.56 -3.70
C TRP A 96 4.71 19.02 -2.37
N ARG A 97 4.72 18.15 -1.36
CA ARG A 97 5.33 18.43 -0.06
C ARG A 97 6.85 18.58 -0.16
N ALA A 98 7.51 17.73 -0.93
CA ALA A 98 8.95 17.83 -1.17
C ALA A 98 9.29 19.17 -1.86
N ALA A 99 8.54 19.54 -2.91
CA ALA A 99 8.75 20.80 -3.63
C ALA A 99 8.54 22.02 -2.72
N THR A 100 7.48 22.04 -1.93
CA THR A 100 7.18 23.15 -1.00
C THR A 100 8.20 23.24 0.14
N ALA A 101 8.69 22.11 0.66
CA ALA A 101 9.75 22.08 1.66
C ALA A 101 11.07 22.67 1.13
N VAL A 102 11.45 22.34 -0.12
CA VAL A 102 12.67 22.89 -0.76
C VAL A 102 12.54 24.39 -1.02
N LEU A 103 11.38 24.86 -1.49
CA LEU A 103 11.16 26.26 -1.84
C LEU A 103 11.06 27.19 -0.62
N THR A 104 10.49 26.71 0.49
CA THR A 104 10.26 27.54 1.68
C THR A 104 11.40 27.50 2.68
N GLY A 105 12.36 26.59 2.54
CA GLY A 105 13.48 26.41 3.49
C GLY A 105 13.05 25.99 4.89
N ASN A 106 11.75 25.86 5.14
CA ASN A 106 11.17 25.45 6.41
C ASN A 106 11.00 23.93 6.41
N VAL A 107 11.92 23.24 7.08
CA VAL A 107 11.75 21.82 7.40
C VAL A 107 10.80 21.74 8.60
N THR A 108 9.52 22.01 8.38
CA THR A 108 8.48 21.75 9.38
C THR A 108 8.25 20.25 9.43
N VAL A 109 9.09 19.55 10.18
CA VAL A 109 8.83 18.14 10.52
C VAL A 109 7.56 18.15 11.37
N PRO A 110 6.45 17.54 10.94
CA PRO A 110 5.24 17.49 11.75
C PRO A 110 5.57 16.66 13.00
N THR A 111 5.77 17.32 14.13
CA THR A 111 5.93 16.68 15.43
C THR A 111 4.54 16.48 16.04
N GLY A 112 3.96 15.28 15.90
CA GLY A 112 2.68 14.92 16.50
C GLY A 112 1.93 13.80 15.76
N SER A 113 0.74 13.44 16.25
CA SER A 113 -0.17 12.46 15.63
C SER A 113 -0.64 12.87 14.22
N SER A 114 -0.56 14.16 13.88
CA SER A 114 -0.79 14.68 12.54
C SER A 114 0.28 14.25 11.53
N ALA A 115 1.49 13.84 11.97
CA ALA A 115 2.52 13.32 11.08
C ALA A 115 2.05 12.06 10.35
N VAL A 116 1.34 11.16 11.05
CA VAL A 116 0.81 9.91 10.49
C VAL A 116 -0.18 10.15 9.35
N LEU A 117 -0.85 11.31 9.35
CA LEU A 117 -1.76 11.72 8.29
C LEU A 117 -1.04 12.28 7.05
N VAL A 118 0.24 12.65 7.19
CA VAL A 118 1.05 13.23 6.11
C VAL A 118 2.13 12.28 5.59
N LEU A 119 2.42 11.20 6.32
CA LEU A 119 3.28 10.07 5.96
C LEU A 119 2.50 9.04 5.12
#